data_AF-A0A2N4YS99-F1
#
_entry.id   AF-A0A2N4YS99-F1
#
_cell.length_a   1.000
_cell.length_b   1.000
_cell.length_c   1.000
_cell.angle_alpha   90.00
_cell.angle_beta   90.00
_cell.angle_gamma   90.00
#
_symmetry.space_group_name_H-M   'P 1'
#
loop_
_entity.id
_entity.type
_entity.pdbx_description
1 polymer ?
#
loop_
_entity_poly.entity_id
_entity_poly.type
_entity_poly.pdbx_seq_one_letter_code
_entity_poly.pdbx_strand_id
1 'polypeptide(L)'
;GTRYTGDQETLPLSPLWIARQLREAAAFCEGEEITGEEMQTMLARREWREGYLAERMQDEILQEQILIETEGECVGQINALSVIEFPGHPRAFGEPSRISCVVHIGDGEFIDVERKAELGGNIHAKGMMIMQAFLMSELELEQQLPFSASLTFEQSYSEVDGDSASMAELCALISALANVPINQSIAITGSVDQFGRVQPVGGLNEKIEGFFTICQQRGLTGKQGVIIPAANVRHLSLSHELRQAVAENQFAIWAIDDITEALPMLTQLMWDGEGQTLRQTIQERIAQATQQETRHRFPWPLRWLGGTSSN
;
A
#
# COMPACT_ATOMS: atom_id res chain seq x y z
N GLY A 1 12.46 19.35 13.91
CA GLY A 1 12.53 20.40 12.89
C GLY A 1 12.14 19.82 11.56
N THR A 2 13.04 19.09 10.93
CA THR A 2 12.84 18.36 9.67
C THR A 2 11.59 17.48 9.65
N ARG A 3 11.31 16.76 10.74
CA ARG A 3 10.06 15.97 10.88
C ARG A 3 8.79 16.82 10.73
N TYR A 4 8.78 18.03 11.29
CA TYR A 4 7.61 18.91 11.23
C TYR A 4 7.37 19.45 9.82
N THR A 5 8.44 19.66 9.04
CA THR A 5 8.35 20.09 7.64
C THR A 5 8.18 18.92 6.67
N GLY A 6 8.43 17.69 7.13
CA GLY A 6 8.40 16.48 6.30
C GLY A 6 9.55 16.40 5.29
N ASP A 7 10.65 17.12 5.50
CA ASP A 7 11.75 17.20 4.53
C ASP A 7 13.09 17.43 5.26
N GLN A 8 14.08 16.58 4.96
CA GLN A 8 15.39 16.58 5.61
C GLN A 8 16.22 17.84 5.36
N GLU A 9 15.95 18.58 4.27
CA GLU A 9 16.70 19.77 3.87
C GLU A 9 16.04 21.07 4.37
N THR A 10 14.91 20.97 5.07
CA THR A 10 14.15 22.14 5.51
C THR A 10 13.96 22.19 7.03
N LEU A 11 13.89 23.41 7.56
CA LEU A 11 13.60 23.67 8.96
C LEU A 11 12.51 24.73 9.10
N PRO A 12 11.63 24.62 10.11
CA PRO A 12 10.62 25.63 10.35
C PRO A 12 11.25 26.95 10.80
N LEU A 13 10.86 28.05 10.16
CA LEU A 13 11.31 29.40 10.50
C LEU A 13 10.34 30.17 11.40
N SER A 14 9.20 29.57 11.77
CA SER A 14 8.16 30.24 12.56
C SER A 14 8.61 30.44 14.02
N PRO A 15 8.80 31.70 14.50
CA PRO A 15 9.21 31.95 15.87
C PRO A 15 8.17 31.47 16.89
N LEU A 16 6.88 31.50 16.54
CA LEU A 16 5.79 30.99 17.38
C LEU A 16 5.90 29.47 17.57
N TRP A 17 6.22 28.74 16.51
CA TRP A 17 6.43 27.29 16.60
C TRP A 17 7.64 26.97 17.48
N ILE A 18 8.77 27.65 17.24
CA ILE A 18 10.01 27.45 18.00
C ILE A 18 9.80 27.77 19.48
N ALA A 19 9.23 28.94 19.78
CA ALA A 19 8.95 29.37 21.15
C ALA A 19 8.00 28.42 21.88
N ARG A 20 7.03 27.82 21.18
CA ARG A 20 6.16 26.79 21.74
C ARG A 20 6.96 25.54 22.12
N GLN A 21 7.89 25.07 21.28
CA GLN A 21 8.71 23.89 21.60
C GLN A 21 9.55 24.14 22.86
N LEU A 22 10.23 25.29 22.91
CA LEU A 22 11.07 25.66 24.04
C LEU A 22 10.26 25.82 25.33
N ARG A 23 9.08 26.45 25.26
CA ARG A 23 8.21 26.64 26.43
C ARG A 23 7.69 25.32 26.98
N GLU A 24 7.29 24.40 26.12
CA GLU A 24 6.83 23.07 26.55
C GLU A 24 7.99 22.24 27.13
N ALA A 25 9.21 22.36 26.57
CA ALA A 25 10.40 21.68 27.09
C ALA A 25 10.87 22.26 28.43
N ALA A 26 10.79 23.58 28.60
CA ALA A 26 11.16 24.27 29.83
C ALA A 26 10.38 23.78 31.06
N ALA A 27 9.16 23.26 30.87
CA ALA A 27 8.38 22.69 31.96
C ALA A 27 9.00 21.42 32.60
N PHE A 28 9.97 20.81 31.92
CA PHE A 28 10.71 19.63 32.39
C PHE A 28 12.13 19.97 32.88
N CYS A 29 12.53 21.24 32.80
CA CYS A 29 13.85 21.69 33.24
C CYS A 29 13.85 22.01 34.74
N GLU A 30 14.90 21.63 35.45
CA GLU A 30 15.17 22.08 36.82
C GLU A 30 16.00 23.38 36.88
N GLY A 31 16.59 23.79 35.75
CA GLY A 31 17.44 24.99 35.61
C GLY A 31 17.09 25.85 34.38
N GLU A 32 18.03 26.70 33.97
CA GLU A 32 17.84 27.65 32.86
C GLU A 32 18.21 27.10 31.47
N GLU A 33 18.88 25.94 31.42
CA GLU A 33 19.31 25.30 30.17
C GLU A 33 18.32 24.21 29.74
N ILE A 34 17.93 24.22 28.47
CA ILE A 34 17.12 23.16 27.85
C ILE A 34 18.06 22.29 27.03
N THR A 35 18.20 21.01 27.38
CA THR A 35 19.04 20.06 26.65
C THR A 35 18.22 19.21 25.67
N GLY A 36 18.89 18.31 24.95
CA GLY A 36 18.23 17.32 24.11
C GLY A 36 17.31 16.38 24.90
N GLU A 37 17.61 16.11 26.17
CA GLU A 37 16.85 15.18 27.01
C GLU A 37 15.48 15.75 27.39
N GLU A 38 15.41 17.03 27.80
CA GLU A 38 14.12 17.68 28.09
C GLU A 38 13.29 17.86 26.81
N MET A 39 13.93 18.09 25.66
CA MET A 39 13.25 18.14 24.36
C MET A 39 12.65 16.77 23.99
N GLN A 40 13.39 15.67 24.17
CA GLN A 40 12.88 14.32 23.92
C GLN A 40 11.74 13.97 24.88
N THR A 41 11.90 14.27 26.17
CA THR A 41 10.86 14.06 27.19
C THR A 41 9.59 14.83 26.83
N MET A 42 9.72 16.09 26.42
CA MET A 42 8.58 16.90 25.97
C MET A 42 7.87 16.29 24.76
N LEU A 43 8.61 15.82 23.75
CA LEU A 43 8.04 15.19 22.57
C LEU A 43 7.28 13.90 22.91
N ALA A 44 7.88 13.03 23.73
CA ALA A 44 7.23 11.81 24.20
C ALA A 44 5.96 12.09 25.02
N ARG A 45 6.00 13.10 25.89
CA ARG A 45 4.81 13.53 26.66
C ARG A 45 3.73 14.14 25.77
N ARG A 46 4.11 14.85 24.71
CA ARG A 46 3.16 15.39 23.72
C ARG A 46 2.49 14.27 22.95
N GLU A 47 3.29 13.33 22.45
CA GLU A 47 2.80 12.13 21.76
C GLU A 47 1.81 11.33 22.60
N TRP A 48 2.15 11.05 23.86
CA TRP A 48 1.23 10.37 24.77
C TRP A 48 -0.10 11.10 24.96
N ARG A 49 -0.11 12.43 25.07
CA ARG A 49 -1.36 13.22 25.20
C ARG A 49 -2.21 13.22 23.94
N GLU A 50 -1.55 13.14 22.78
CA GLU A 50 -2.17 13.20 21.45
C GLU A 50 -2.41 11.79 20.87
N GLY A 51 -2.01 10.73 21.58
CA GLY A 51 -1.94 9.37 21.07
C GLY A 51 -3.25 8.58 21.17
N TYR A 52 -4.22 9.03 21.96
CA TYR A 52 -5.42 8.26 22.29
C TYR A 52 -6.15 7.66 21.07
N LEU A 53 -6.35 8.45 20.00
CA LEU A 53 -7.06 7.97 18.81
C LEU A 53 -6.23 6.92 18.03
N ALA A 54 -4.93 7.15 17.89
CA ALA A 54 -4.03 6.21 17.22
C ALA A 54 -3.93 4.89 18.01
N GLU A 55 -3.75 4.98 19.33
CA GLU A 55 -3.70 3.82 20.23
C GLU A 55 -5.00 3.01 20.19
N ARG A 56 -6.17 3.66 20.14
CA ARG A 56 -7.47 2.97 20.02
C ARG A 56 -7.59 2.17 18.74
N MET A 57 -7.18 2.73 17.61
CA MET A 57 -7.20 2.01 16.34
C MET A 57 -6.16 0.87 16.32
N GLN A 58 -4.99 1.08 16.91
CA GLN A 58 -3.99 0.01 17.08
C GLN A 58 -4.56 -1.13 17.92
N ASP A 59 -5.24 -0.82 19.03
CA ASP A 59 -5.91 -1.82 19.86
C ASP A 59 -6.94 -2.62 19.05
N GLU A 60 -7.73 -1.98 18.18
CA GLU A 60 -8.71 -2.67 17.32
C GLU A 60 -8.04 -3.63 16.32
N ILE A 61 -6.88 -3.26 15.77
CA ILE A 61 -6.08 -4.13 14.90
C ILE A 61 -5.44 -5.30 15.68
N LEU A 62 -4.93 -5.02 16.89
CA LEU A 62 -4.32 -6.04 17.76
C LEU A 62 -5.34 -7.04 18.31
N GLN A 63 -6.58 -6.59 18.53
CA GLN A 63 -7.71 -7.41 18.98
C GLN A 63 -8.48 -8.05 17.82
N GLU A 64 -7.93 -8.01 16.60
CA GLU A 64 -8.49 -8.61 15.40
C GLU A 64 -9.93 -8.12 15.09
N GLN A 65 -10.30 -6.92 15.55
CA GLN A 65 -11.53 -6.24 15.16
C GLN A 65 -11.38 -5.59 13.78
N ILE A 66 -10.18 -5.07 13.50
CA ILE A 66 -9.73 -4.67 12.17
C ILE A 66 -8.71 -5.70 11.69
N LEU A 67 -9.01 -6.32 10.55
CA LEU A 67 -8.21 -7.41 10.01
C LEU A 67 -7.08 -6.86 9.15
N ILE A 68 -5.88 -6.83 9.73
CA ILE A 68 -4.63 -6.51 9.04
C ILE A 68 -3.67 -7.65 9.31
N GLU A 69 -3.24 -8.36 8.27
CA GLU A 69 -2.21 -9.38 8.38
C GLU A 69 -0.81 -8.73 8.36
N THR A 70 0.10 -9.18 9.22
CA THR A 70 1.52 -8.75 9.24
C THR A 70 2.50 -9.89 8.99
N GLU A 71 1.96 -11.07 8.65
CA GLU A 71 2.67 -12.30 8.34
C GLU A 71 1.81 -13.14 7.39
N GLY A 72 2.43 -14.13 6.75
CA GLY A 72 1.76 -15.02 5.80
C GLY A 72 1.64 -14.44 4.40
N GLU A 73 0.87 -15.09 3.55
CA GLU A 73 0.70 -14.73 2.15
C GLU A 73 -0.76 -14.91 1.71
N CYS A 74 -1.24 -14.05 0.81
CA CYS A 74 -2.61 -14.10 0.32
C CYS A 74 -2.69 -13.62 -1.14
N VAL A 75 -3.49 -14.31 -1.97
CA VAL A 75 -3.71 -13.92 -3.37
C VAL A 75 -4.68 -12.75 -3.43
N GLY A 76 -4.30 -11.72 -4.19
CA GLY A 76 -5.16 -10.56 -4.42
C GLY A 76 -5.31 -9.65 -3.21
N GLN A 77 -4.50 -9.80 -2.16
CA GLN A 77 -4.61 -9.01 -0.94
C GLN A 77 -3.29 -8.30 -0.63
N ILE A 78 -3.36 -7.05 -0.20
CA ILE A 78 -2.17 -6.27 0.14
C ILE A 78 -2.45 -5.23 1.23
N ASN A 79 -1.42 -4.90 2.00
CA ASN A 79 -1.45 -3.80 2.96
C ASN A 79 -1.06 -2.49 2.28
N ALA A 80 -2.06 -1.62 2.04
CA ALA A 80 -1.83 -0.22 1.71
C ALA A 80 -1.66 0.62 2.99
N LEU A 81 -1.20 1.86 2.86
CA LEU A 81 -1.02 2.78 3.98
C LEU A 81 -1.75 4.10 3.72
N SER A 82 -2.56 4.53 4.68
CA SER A 82 -3.27 5.80 4.66
C SER A 82 -2.81 6.70 5.82
N VAL A 83 -3.29 7.94 5.83
CA VAL A 83 -3.09 8.88 6.94
C VAL A 83 -4.45 9.39 7.35
N ILE A 84 -4.76 9.30 8.64
CA ILE A 84 -5.98 9.83 9.20
C ILE A 84 -5.70 11.18 9.85
N GLU A 85 -6.52 12.16 9.49
CA GLU A 85 -6.58 13.47 10.10
C GLU A 85 -7.99 13.73 10.63
N PHE A 86 -8.12 13.96 11.94
CA PHE A 86 -9.38 14.36 12.54
C PHE A 86 -9.44 15.89 12.69
N PRO A 87 -10.48 16.56 12.17
CA PRO A 87 -10.66 17.98 12.38
C PRO A 87 -10.62 18.36 13.87
N GLY A 88 -9.71 19.27 14.23
CA GLY A 88 -9.51 19.71 15.61
C GLY A 88 -8.57 18.82 16.44
N HIS A 89 -8.14 17.67 15.92
CA HIS A 89 -7.06 16.88 16.52
C HIS A 89 -5.70 17.41 16.04
N PRO A 90 -4.70 17.56 16.94
CA PRO A 90 -3.44 18.23 16.61
C PRO A 90 -2.46 17.35 15.80
N ARG A 91 -2.74 16.06 15.66
CA ARG A 91 -1.81 15.08 15.12
C ARG A 91 -2.51 14.12 14.16
N ALA A 92 -1.92 13.98 12.98
CA ALA A 92 -2.24 12.92 12.04
C ALA A 92 -1.53 11.63 12.45
N PHE A 93 -2.08 10.48 12.09
CA PHE A 93 -1.41 9.20 12.28
C PHE A 93 -1.65 8.30 11.07
N GLY A 94 -0.70 7.41 10.79
CA GLY A 94 -0.83 6.45 9.72
C GLY A 94 -1.51 5.19 10.19
N GLU A 95 -2.23 4.55 9.28
CA GLU A 95 -2.81 3.23 9.49
C GLU A 95 -2.54 2.34 8.28
N PRO A 96 -2.35 1.03 8.50
CA PRO A 96 -2.47 0.07 7.43
C PRO A 96 -3.93 -0.15 7.06
N SER A 97 -4.20 -0.21 5.76
CA SER A 97 -5.50 -0.53 5.19
C SER A 97 -5.37 -1.76 4.32
N ARG A 98 -6.22 -2.76 4.54
CA ARG A 98 -6.22 -3.99 3.74
C ARG A 98 -7.00 -3.75 2.45
N ILE A 99 -6.35 -3.92 1.31
CA ILE A 99 -6.99 -3.89 0.00
C ILE A 99 -7.10 -5.32 -0.51
N SER A 100 -8.27 -5.68 -1.03
CA SER A 100 -8.50 -6.96 -1.70
C SER A 100 -8.92 -6.75 -3.15
N CYS A 101 -8.51 -7.66 -4.01
CA CYS A 101 -8.88 -7.74 -5.41
C CYS A 101 -9.23 -9.16 -5.78
N VAL A 102 -10.42 -9.35 -6.33
CA VAL A 102 -10.88 -10.63 -6.88
C VAL A 102 -11.05 -10.51 -8.38
N VAL A 103 -10.57 -11.52 -9.10
CA VAL A 103 -10.58 -11.54 -10.58
C VAL A 103 -11.26 -12.80 -11.08
N HIS A 104 -12.13 -12.62 -12.07
CA HIS A 104 -12.71 -13.69 -12.88
C HIS A 104 -12.47 -13.39 -14.35
N ILE A 105 -12.08 -14.39 -15.13
CA ILE A 105 -11.93 -14.21 -16.58
C ILE A 105 -13.34 -14.10 -17.19
N GLY A 106 -13.57 -13.14 -18.09
CA GLY A 106 -14.90 -12.88 -18.65
C GLY A 106 -15.17 -11.40 -18.94
N ASP A 107 -16.40 -10.97 -18.61
CA ASP A 107 -17.19 -9.85 -19.15
C ASP A 107 -16.57 -8.42 -19.20
N GLY A 108 -15.31 -8.27 -18.82
CA GLY A 108 -14.54 -7.03 -19.03
C GLY A 108 -14.92 -5.88 -18.11
N GLU A 109 -15.49 -6.16 -16.93
CA GLU A 109 -15.87 -5.15 -15.95
C GLU A 109 -14.77 -4.91 -14.92
N PHE A 110 -14.30 -3.66 -14.81
CA PHE A 110 -13.46 -3.23 -13.71
C PHE A 110 -14.32 -2.53 -12.64
N ILE A 111 -14.44 -3.16 -11.47
CA ILE A 111 -15.28 -2.69 -10.37
C ILE A 111 -14.40 -2.13 -9.27
N ASP A 112 -14.54 -0.83 -9.04
CA ASP A 112 -14.10 -0.15 -7.83
C ASP A 112 -15.30 -0.09 -6.86
N VAL A 113 -15.24 -0.87 -5.78
CA VAL A 113 -16.34 -0.97 -4.80
C VAL A 113 -16.57 0.38 -4.13
N GLU A 114 -15.51 1.12 -3.82
CA GLU A 114 -15.60 2.39 -3.10
C GLU A 114 -16.24 3.45 -3.97
N ARG A 115 -15.89 3.49 -5.25
CA ARG A 115 -16.60 4.36 -6.20
C ARG A 115 -18.06 3.97 -6.39
N LYS A 116 -18.38 2.67 -6.48
CA LYS A 116 -19.77 2.20 -6.61
C LYS A 116 -20.61 2.48 -5.37
N ALA A 117 -19.99 2.48 -4.19
CA ALA A 117 -20.63 2.77 -2.90
C ALA A 117 -20.69 4.27 -2.57
N GLU A 118 -20.26 5.15 -3.48
CA GLU A 118 -20.16 6.60 -3.27
C GLU A 118 -19.19 7.01 -2.14
N LEU A 119 -18.24 6.14 -1.81
CA LEU A 119 -17.14 6.39 -0.86
C LEU A 119 -15.85 6.83 -1.57
N GLY A 120 -15.71 6.56 -2.87
CA GLY A 120 -14.53 6.88 -3.67
C GLY A 120 -14.57 8.27 -4.30
N GLY A 121 -13.58 9.10 -3.98
CA GLY A 121 -13.40 10.44 -4.53
C GLY A 121 -12.93 10.46 -6.00
N ASN A 122 -12.73 11.67 -6.55
CA ASN A 122 -12.38 11.83 -7.97
C ASN A 122 -10.90 11.52 -8.25
N ILE A 123 -10.01 11.75 -7.28
CA ILE A 123 -8.59 11.44 -7.44
C ILE A 123 -8.41 9.92 -7.38
N HIS A 124 -9.11 9.26 -6.46
CA HIS A 124 -9.20 7.81 -6.40
C HIS A 124 -9.67 7.19 -7.72
N ALA A 125 -10.82 7.65 -8.25
CA ALA A 125 -11.34 7.17 -9.53
C ALA A 125 -10.37 7.37 -10.71
N LYS A 126 -9.57 8.45 -10.70
CA LYS A 126 -8.52 8.68 -11.69
C LYS A 126 -7.39 7.64 -11.55
N GLY A 127 -6.99 7.29 -10.33
CA GLY A 127 -6.01 6.24 -10.05
C GLY A 127 -6.44 4.90 -10.65
N MET A 128 -7.71 4.52 -10.49
CA MET A 128 -8.28 3.31 -11.09
C MET A 128 -8.12 3.27 -12.61
N MET A 129 -8.42 4.38 -13.29
CA MET A 129 -8.27 4.49 -14.74
C MET A 129 -6.80 4.38 -15.19
N ILE A 130 -5.87 4.93 -14.40
CA ILE A 130 -4.44 4.85 -14.67
C ILE A 130 -3.95 3.40 -14.59
N MET A 131 -4.32 2.68 -13.53
CA MET A 131 -3.94 1.27 -13.36
C MET A 131 -4.52 0.38 -14.46
N GLN A 132 -5.78 0.63 -14.86
CA GLN A 132 -6.39 -0.07 -15.97
C GLN A 132 -5.61 0.17 -17.27
N ALA A 133 -5.25 1.43 -17.56
CA ALA A 133 -4.48 1.78 -18.74
C ALA A 133 -3.08 1.15 -18.74
N PHE A 134 -2.40 1.14 -17.60
CA PHE A 134 -1.11 0.45 -17.42
C PHE A 134 -1.22 -1.04 -17.79
N LEU A 135 -2.18 -1.75 -17.21
CA LEU A 135 -2.35 -3.18 -17.48
C LEU A 135 -2.73 -3.48 -18.93
N MET A 136 -3.61 -2.67 -19.53
CA MET A 136 -3.98 -2.83 -20.93
C MET A 136 -2.77 -2.65 -21.85
N SER A 137 -1.93 -1.65 -21.56
CA SER A 137 -0.69 -1.40 -22.31
C SER A 137 0.30 -2.55 -22.14
N GLU A 138 0.60 -2.95 -20.91
CA GLU A 138 1.61 -3.96 -20.63
C GLU A 138 1.21 -5.38 -21.07
N LEU A 139 -0.08 -5.72 -21.02
CA LEU A 139 -0.58 -7.01 -21.51
C LEU A 139 -0.86 -7.01 -23.01
N GLU A 140 -0.59 -5.90 -23.72
CA GLU A 140 -0.79 -5.74 -25.16
C GLU A 140 -2.24 -6.06 -25.59
N LEU A 141 -3.22 -5.61 -24.80
CA LEU A 141 -4.63 -5.89 -25.05
C LEU A 141 -5.20 -4.93 -26.10
N GLU A 142 -5.52 -5.45 -27.29
CA GLU A 142 -6.11 -4.67 -28.39
C GLU A 142 -7.63 -4.45 -28.26
N GLN A 143 -8.30 -5.16 -27.35
CA GLN A 143 -9.75 -5.17 -27.18
C GLN A 143 -10.16 -4.93 -25.71
N GLN A 144 -11.46 -5.03 -25.42
CA GLN A 144 -12.00 -4.98 -24.06
C GLN A 144 -11.25 -5.96 -23.13
N LEU A 145 -11.16 -5.60 -21.85
CA LEU A 145 -10.53 -6.44 -20.83
C LEU A 145 -11.08 -7.87 -20.91
N PRO A 146 -10.23 -8.91 -21.01
CA PRO A 146 -10.69 -10.29 -21.05
C PRO A 146 -11.04 -10.82 -19.66
N PHE A 147 -11.09 -9.95 -18.65
CA PHE A 147 -11.36 -10.28 -17.27
C PHE A 147 -12.20 -9.19 -16.63
N SER A 148 -12.89 -9.60 -15.59
CA SER A 148 -13.57 -8.70 -14.66
C SER A 148 -12.85 -8.75 -13.32
N ALA A 149 -12.64 -7.58 -12.73
CA ALA A 149 -11.95 -7.41 -11.46
C ALA A 149 -12.86 -6.63 -10.49
N SER A 150 -12.81 -6.96 -9.21
CA SER A 150 -13.43 -6.17 -8.14
C SER A 150 -12.39 -5.86 -7.09
N LEU A 151 -12.16 -4.58 -6.86
CA LEU A 151 -11.21 -4.07 -5.88
C LEU A 151 -11.95 -3.35 -4.75
N THR A 152 -11.53 -3.58 -3.51
CA THR A 152 -12.11 -2.92 -2.33
C THR A 152 -11.07 -2.68 -1.23
N PHE A 153 -11.26 -1.61 -0.49
CA PHE A 153 -10.67 -1.32 0.81
C PHE A 153 -11.52 -2.01 1.88
N GLU A 154 -11.00 -3.10 2.42
CA GLU A 154 -11.67 -3.90 3.42
C GLU A 154 -11.83 -3.11 4.72
N GLN A 155 -13.04 -3.19 5.31
CA GLN A 155 -13.39 -2.50 6.56
C GLN A 155 -13.19 -0.96 6.51
N SER A 156 -13.18 -0.37 5.31
CA SER A 156 -13.23 1.09 5.13
C SER A 156 -14.68 1.57 5.13
N TYR A 157 -15.00 2.49 6.04
CA TYR A 157 -16.34 3.08 6.17
C TYR A 157 -16.37 4.60 5.95
N SER A 158 -15.21 5.20 5.69
CA SER A 158 -15.05 6.61 5.38
C SER A 158 -14.79 6.83 3.89
N GLU A 159 -14.89 8.08 3.46
CA GLU A 159 -14.49 8.45 2.11
C GLU A 159 -13.00 8.12 1.88
N VAL A 160 -12.70 7.58 0.71
CA VAL A 160 -11.36 7.28 0.22
C VAL A 160 -11.08 8.21 -0.96
N ASP A 161 -10.11 9.11 -0.82
CA ASP A 161 -9.67 9.97 -1.93
C ASP A 161 -8.15 10.16 -1.92
N GLY A 162 -7.61 10.47 -3.08
CA GLY A 162 -6.17 10.48 -3.35
C GLY A 162 -5.75 9.29 -4.23
N ASP A 163 -4.47 9.27 -4.60
CA ASP A 163 -3.87 8.26 -5.49
C ASP A 163 -2.76 7.44 -4.80
N SER A 164 -2.57 7.66 -3.49
CA SER A 164 -1.44 7.11 -2.73
C SER A 164 -1.51 5.59 -2.43
N ALA A 165 -2.62 4.95 -2.83
CA ALA A 165 -2.84 3.52 -2.75
C ALA A 165 -2.71 2.81 -4.11
N SER A 166 -2.57 3.55 -5.22
CA SER A 166 -2.62 2.96 -6.57
C SER A 166 -1.50 1.95 -6.85
N MET A 167 -0.32 2.09 -6.23
CA MET A 167 0.69 1.03 -6.28
C MET A 167 0.21 -0.27 -5.62
N ALA A 168 -0.44 -0.16 -4.46
CA ALA A 168 -0.95 -1.30 -3.72
C ALA A 168 -2.05 -2.01 -4.52
N GLU A 169 -3.02 -1.24 -4.99
CA GLU A 169 -4.14 -1.70 -5.81
C GLU A 169 -3.67 -2.43 -7.08
N LEU A 170 -2.69 -1.87 -7.78
CA LEU A 170 -2.11 -2.49 -8.96
C LEU A 170 -1.41 -3.82 -8.63
N CYS A 171 -0.65 -3.88 -7.54
CA CYS A 171 -0.04 -5.14 -7.08
C CYS A 171 -1.09 -6.19 -6.70
N ALA A 172 -2.14 -5.82 -5.97
CA ALA A 172 -3.24 -6.73 -5.63
C ALA A 172 -3.94 -7.27 -6.87
N LEU A 173 -4.20 -6.42 -7.86
CA LEU A 173 -4.78 -6.80 -9.13
C LEU A 173 -3.88 -7.74 -9.94
N ILE A 174 -2.59 -7.44 -10.04
CA ILE A 174 -1.59 -8.32 -10.69
C ILE A 174 -1.55 -9.68 -10.00
N SER A 175 -1.54 -9.70 -8.67
CA SER A 175 -1.57 -10.93 -7.86
C SER A 175 -2.83 -11.76 -8.14
N ALA A 176 -4.01 -11.14 -8.17
CA ALA A 176 -5.27 -11.81 -8.48
C ALA A 176 -5.33 -12.35 -9.91
N LEU A 177 -4.82 -11.58 -10.89
CA LEU A 177 -4.70 -11.97 -12.29
C LEU A 177 -3.72 -13.15 -12.47
N ALA A 178 -2.60 -13.15 -11.76
CA ALA A 178 -1.60 -14.22 -11.83
C ALA A 178 -1.96 -15.44 -10.96
N ASN A 179 -2.88 -15.28 -9.99
CA ASN A 179 -3.11 -16.24 -8.91
C ASN A 179 -1.83 -16.58 -8.13
N VAL A 180 -1.04 -15.55 -7.83
CA VAL A 180 0.22 -15.65 -7.09
C VAL A 180 0.09 -14.85 -5.80
N PRO A 181 0.40 -15.43 -4.62
CA PRO A 181 0.16 -14.76 -3.35
C PRO A 181 1.13 -13.60 -3.11
N ILE A 182 0.66 -12.59 -2.38
CA ILE A 182 1.47 -11.46 -1.88
C ILE A 182 1.85 -11.73 -0.42
N ASN A 183 3.10 -11.48 -0.07
CA ASN A 183 3.60 -11.49 1.30
C ASN A 183 2.97 -10.37 2.15
N GLN A 184 2.17 -10.73 3.15
CA GLN A 184 1.46 -9.80 4.02
C GLN A 184 2.35 -9.15 5.10
N SER A 185 3.62 -9.59 5.21
CA SER A 185 4.60 -8.89 6.07
C SER A 185 5.01 -7.53 5.51
N ILE A 186 4.70 -7.26 4.24
CA ILE A 186 5.13 -6.06 3.52
C ILE A 186 3.93 -5.17 3.25
N ALA A 187 4.01 -3.91 3.64
CA ALA A 187 3.07 -2.88 3.22
C ALA A 187 3.68 -2.02 2.11
N ILE A 188 2.82 -1.29 1.40
CA ILE A 188 3.24 -0.45 0.27
C ILE A 188 2.44 0.85 0.24
N THR A 189 3.08 1.94 -0.14
CA THR A 189 2.41 3.20 -0.44
C THR A 189 3.09 3.90 -1.59
N GLY A 190 2.32 4.70 -2.32
CA GLY A 190 2.79 5.44 -3.47
C GLY A 190 1.74 5.52 -4.56
N SER A 191 1.92 6.47 -5.46
CA SER A 191 1.11 6.59 -6.67
C SER A 191 1.86 6.01 -7.87
N VAL A 192 1.14 5.63 -8.93
CA VAL A 192 1.72 5.08 -10.16
C VAL A 192 1.13 5.81 -11.37
N ASP A 193 1.96 6.06 -12.39
CA ASP A 193 1.48 6.56 -13.68
C ASP A 193 1.14 5.44 -14.68
N GLN A 194 0.64 5.82 -15.86
CA GLN A 194 0.23 4.86 -16.89
C GLN A 194 1.39 4.02 -17.46
N PHE A 195 2.64 4.38 -17.15
CA PHE A 195 3.86 3.71 -17.60
C PHE A 195 4.55 2.94 -16.46
N GLY A 196 3.91 2.81 -15.29
CA GLY A 196 4.47 2.07 -14.16
C GLY A 196 5.40 2.90 -13.27
N ARG A 197 5.63 4.18 -13.57
CA ARG A 197 6.55 5.02 -12.79
C ARG A 197 5.92 5.38 -11.46
N VAL A 198 6.69 5.21 -10.40
CA VAL A 198 6.28 5.46 -9.03
C VAL A 198 6.38 6.95 -8.70
N GLN A 199 5.35 7.47 -8.05
CA GLN A 199 5.16 8.89 -7.75
C GLN A 199 5.09 9.14 -6.23
N PRO A 200 5.59 10.30 -5.76
CA PRO A 200 5.66 10.60 -4.35
C PRO A 200 4.28 10.86 -3.73
N VAL A 201 4.17 10.59 -2.43
CA VAL A 201 2.95 10.77 -1.62
C VAL A 201 3.23 11.57 -0.36
N GLY A 202 2.16 12.14 0.22
CA GLY A 202 2.21 12.84 1.50
C GLY A 202 2.14 11.91 2.72
N GLY A 203 2.49 12.45 3.89
CA GLY A 203 2.39 11.76 5.19
C GLY A 203 3.17 10.45 5.29
N LEU A 204 4.30 10.40 4.59
CA LEU A 204 5.12 9.19 4.45
C LEU A 204 5.59 8.63 5.80
N ASN A 205 6.00 9.50 6.73
CA ASN A 205 6.53 9.07 8.02
C ASN A 205 5.42 8.40 8.86
N GLU A 206 4.26 9.05 8.92
CA GLU A 206 3.08 8.56 9.61
C GLU A 206 2.66 7.18 9.06
N LYS A 207 2.63 7.02 7.74
CA LYS A 207 2.31 5.76 7.06
C LYS A 207 3.24 4.61 7.47
N ILE A 208 4.56 4.82 7.37
CA ILE A 208 5.54 3.79 7.69
C ILE A 208 5.47 3.44 9.19
N GLU A 209 5.37 4.45 10.05
CA GLU A 209 5.30 4.27 11.50
C GLU A 209 4.02 3.58 11.96
N GLY A 210 2.89 3.82 11.28
CA GLY A 210 1.62 3.13 11.54
C GLY A 210 1.76 1.62 11.37
N PHE A 211 2.29 1.16 10.23
CA PHE A 211 2.52 -0.27 10.00
C PHE A 211 3.61 -0.85 10.90
N PHE A 212 4.72 -0.13 11.08
CA PHE A 212 5.80 -0.53 11.98
C PHE A 212 5.31 -0.77 13.41
N THR A 213 4.44 0.11 13.93
CA THR A 213 3.93 -0.01 15.31
C THR A 213 3.12 -1.29 15.50
N ILE A 214 2.24 -1.63 14.54
CA ILE A 214 1.48 -2.90 14.58
C ILE A 214 2.44 -4.10 14.51
N CYS A 215 3.41 -4.08 13.59
CA CYS A 215 4.41 -5.14 13.48
C CYS A 215 5.22 -5.30 14.77
N GLN A 216 5.63 -4.18 15.39
CA GLN A 216 6.39 -4.17 16.62
C GLN A 216 5.59 -4.75 17.79
N GLN A 217 4.33 -4.34 17.95
CA GLN A 217 3.45 -4.81 19.02
C GLN A 217 3.11 -6.30 18.88
N ARG A 218 3.05 -6.83 17.66
CA ARG A 218 2.90 -8.26 17.38
C ARG A 218 4.21 -9.05 17.46
N GLY A 219 5.34 -8.36 17.46
CA GLY A 219 6.69 -8.94 17.43
C GLY A 219 7.32 -8.86 16.04
N LEU A 220 8.49 -8.22 15.96
CA LEU A 220 9.25 -8.14 14.71
C LEU A 220 9.89 -9.50 14.38
N THR A 221 9.69 -9.97 13.15
CA THR A 221 10.25 -11.23 12.63
C THR A 221 11.48 -11.00 11.75
N GLY A 222 11.81 -9.75 11.42
CA GLY A 222 12.85 -9.40 10.45
C GLY A 222 12.40 -9.49 9.00
N LYS A 223 11.15 -9.89 8.74
CA LYS A 223 10.57 -9.95 7.39
C LYS A 223 9.67 -8.77 7.07
N GLN A 224 9.27 -8.00 8.09
CA GLN A 224 8.35 -6.89 7.89
C GLN A 224 9.05 -5.68 7.27
N GLY A 225 8.30 -4.91 6.48
CA GLY A 225 8.82 -3.68 5.91
C GLY A 225 7.81 -2.92 5.08
N VAL A 226 8.25 -1.79 4.51
CA VAL A 226 7.42 -0.93 3.67
C VAL A 226 8.11 -0.60 2.34
N ILE A 227 7.39 -0.76 1.25
CA ILE A 227 7.78 -0.26 -0.08
C ILE A 227 7.28 1.17 -0.24
N ILE A 228 8.16 2.08 -0.66
CA ILE A 228 7.89 3.51 -0.81
C ILE A 228 8.41 4.06 -2.15
N PRO A 229 7.95 5.23 -2.59
CA PRO A 229 8.54 5.93 -3.73
C PRO A 229 9.99 6.36 -3.46
N ALA A 230 10.89 6.14 -4.41
CA ALA A 230 12.27 6.65 -4.32
C ALA A 230 12.33 8.17 -4.23
N ALA A 231 11.42 8.86 -4.94
CA ALA A 231 11.23 10.31 -4.84
C ALA A 231 10.88 10.79 -3.42
N ASN A 232 10.38 9.89 -2.56
CA ASN A 232 10.03 10.18 -1.18
C ASN A 232 11.20 10.08 -0.19
N VAL A 233 12.36 9.53 -0.56
CA VAL A 233 13.48 9.26 0.37
C VAL A 233 13.93 10.52 1.14
N ARG A 234 13.98 11.68 0.46
CA ARG A 234 14.30 12.98 1.09
C ARG A 234 13.34 13.41 2.21
N HIS A 235 12.14 12.85 2.24
CA HIS A 235 11.08 13.18 3.19
C HIS A 235 11.08 12.27 4.43
N LEU A 236 11.96 11.27 4.48
CA LEU A 236 12.08 10.37 5.63
C LEU A 236 12.63 11.12 6.85
N SER A 237 11.89 11.10 7.94
CA SER A 237 12.21 11.66 9.26
C SER A 237 11.55 10.78 10.34
N LEU A 238 11.95 9.50 10.32
CA LEU A 238 11.37 8.40 11.09
C LEU A 238 11.78 8.44 12.57
N SER A 239 10.95 7.85 13.42
CA SER A 239 11.20 7.67 14.85
C SER A 239 12.51 6.92 15.14
N HIS A 240 13.03 7.09 16.35
CA HIS A 240 14.28 6.45 16.76
C HIS A 240 14.14 4.93 16.75
N GLU A 241 13.02 4.42 17.26
CA GLU A 241 12.68 3.01 17.40
C GLU A 241 12.67 2.31 16.03
N LEU A 242 12.05 2.95 15.04
CA LEU A 242 11.99 2.42 13.68
C LEU A 242 13.38 2.42 13.03
N ARG A 243 14.15 3.51 13.17
CA ARG A 243 15.53 3.57 12.67
C ARG A 243 16.42 2.49 13.28
N GLN A 244 16.22 2.20 14.57
CA GLN A 244 16.94 1.13 15.27
C GLN A 244 16.54 -0.24 14.72
N ALA A 245 15.25 -0.53 14.58
CA ALA A 245 14.78 -1.78 13.99
C ALA A 245 15.32 -2.02 12.57
N VAL A 246 15.42 -0.95 11.76
CA VAL A 246 16.04 -1.03 10.43
C VAL A 246 17.54 -1.31 10.53
N ALA A 247 18.27 -0.63 11.41
CA ALA A 247 19.70 -0.87 11.62
C ALA A 247 20.00 -2.30 12.11
N GLU A 248 19.08 -2.90 12.86
CA GLU A 248 19.16 -4.27 13.39
C GLU A 248 18.60 -5.33 12.42
N ASN A 249 18.20 -4.95 11.19
CA ASN A 249 17.56 -5.82 10.19
C ASN A 249 16.27 -6.50 10.69
N GLN A 250 15.54 -5.87 11.61
CA GLN A 250 14.26 -6.33 12.13
C GLN A 250 13.07 -5.77 11.34
N PHE A 251 13.29 -4.69 10.58
CA PHE A 251 12.32 -4.06 9.70
C PHE A 251 13.04 -3.50 8.46
N ALA A 252 12.37 -3.43 7.31
CA ALA A 252 12.98 -2.94 6.08
C ALA A 252 12.18 -1.80 5.44
N ILE A 253 12.86 -0.95 4.68
CA ILE A 253 12.24 0.08 3.84
C ILE A 253 12.88 -0.03 2.46
N TRP A 254 12.05 -0.25 1.44
CA TRP A 254 12.48 -0.37 0.05
C TRP A 254 11.97 0.83 -0.74
N ALA A 255 12.89 1.55 -1.37
CA ALA A 255 12.60 2.67 -2.24
C ALA A 255 12.64 2.20 -3.70
N ILE A 256 11.59 2.47 -4.47
CA ILE A 256 11.47 2.04 -5.87
C ILE A 256 11.09 3.21 -6.80
N ASP A 257 11.54 3.12 -8.05
CA ASP A 257 11.24 4.09 -9.12
C ASP A 257 10.14 3.56 -10.06
N ASP A 258 9.99 2.25 -10.16
CA ASP A 258 9.02 1.57 -11.02
C ASP A 258 8.25 0.47 -10.28
N ILE A 259 6.96 0.33 -10.58
CA ILE A 259 6.08 -0.63 -9.89
C ILE A 259 6.53 -2.09 -10.09
N THR A 260 7.20 -2.40 -11.19
CA THR A 260 7.70 -3.75 -11.47
C THR A 260 8.76 -4.19 -10.46
N GLU A 261 9.43 -3.24 -9.79
CA GLU A 261 10.40 -3.52 -8.72
C GLU A 261 9.73 -4.03 -7.44
N ALA A 262 8.47 -3.64 -7.18
CA ALA A 262 7.71 -4.11 -6.02
C ALA A 262 7.36 -5.60 -6.12
N LEU A 263 7.09 -6.08 -7.34
CA LEU A 263 6.50 -7.40 -7.56
C LEU A 263 7.40 -8.57 -7.09
N PRO A 264 8.72 -8.58 -7.33
CA PRO A 264 9.61 -9.62 -6.79
C PRO A 264 9.63 -9.64 -5.26
N MET A 265 9.58 -8.47 -4.61
CA MET A 265 9.57 -8.37 -3.16
C MET A 265 8.27 -8.93 -2.57
N LEU A 266 7.15 -8.67 -3.23
CA LEU A 266 5.81 -9.07 -2.79
C LEU A 266 5.48 -10.53 -3.14
N THR A 267 5.94 -11.03 -4.27
CA THR A 267 5.45 -12.29 -4.88
C THR A 267 6.54 -13.32 -5.20
N GLN A 268 7.83 -12.94 -5.06
CA GLN A 268 8.99 -13.73 -5.48
C GLN A 268 9.08 -14.00 -6.99
N LEU A 269 8.24 -13.36 -7.81
CA LEU A 269 8.26 -13.46 -9.26
C LEU A 269 8.53 -12.10 -9.91
N MET A 270 9.29 -12.12 -10.99
CA MET A 270 9.53 -10.94 -11.83
C MET A 270 8.28 -10.60 -12.65
N TRP A 271 8.11 -9.31 -12.99
CA TRP A 271 7.09 -8.90 -13.95
C TRP A 271 7.28 -9.59 -15.29
N ASP A 272 8.48 -9.45 -15.85
CA ASP A 272 8.91 -10.01 -17.13
C ASP A 272 10.41 -10.38 -17.08
N GLY A 273 10.90 -11.14 -18.07
CA GLY A 273 12.28 -11.63 -18.12
C GLY A 273 12.40 -13.15 -18.40
N GLU A 274 13.54 -13.73 -18.03
CA GLU A 274 13.79 -15.16 -18.18
C GLU A 274 13.17 -15.98 -17.02
N GLY A 275 12.59 -17.14 -17.35
CA GLY A 275 11.93 -18.01 -16.39
C GLY A 275 10.42 -17.76 -16.29
N GLN A 276 9.79 -18.25 -15.21
CA GLN A 276 8.37 -18.01 -14.96
C GLN A 276 8.18 -16.57 -14.46
N THR A 277 7.33 -15.80 -15.16
CA THR A 277 7.03 -14.40 -14.83
C THR A 277 5.56 -14.19 -14.56
N LEU A 278 5.22 -13.08 -13.89
CA LEU A 278 3.83 -12.69 -13.64
C LEU A 278 3.11 -12.41 -14.96
N ARG A 279 3.73 -11.67 -15.88
CA ARG A 279 3.15 -11.32 -17.18
C ARG A 279 2.77 -12.57 -17.99
N GLN A 280 3.69 -13.54 -18.08
CA GLN A 280 3.44 -14.81 -18.77
C GLN A 280 2.31 -15.60 -18.09
N THR A 281 2.34 -15.71 -16.77
CA THR A 281 1.32 -16.43 -15.99
C THR A 281 -0.09 -15.85 -16.22
N ILE A 282 -0.19 -14.51 -16.27
CA ILE A 282 -1.45 -13.80 -16.56
C ILE A 282 -1.92 -14.10 -17.99
N GLN A 283 -1.04 -13.97 -18.98
CA GLN A 283 -1.36 -14.22 -20.38
C GLN A 283 -1.81 -15.66 -20.62
N GLU A 284 -1.15 -16.64 -19.98
CA GLU A 284 -1.54 -18.06 -20.05
C GLU A 284 -2.92 -18.32 -19.45
N ARG A 285 -3.24 -17.74 -18.27
CA ARG A 285 -4.57 -17.88 -17.66
C ARG A 285 -5.66 -17.29 -18.56
N ILE A 286 -5.42 -16.11 -19.11
CA ILE A 286 -6.34 -15.47 -20.06
C ILE A 286 -6.56 -16.38 -21.27
N ALA A 287 -5.48 -16.86 -21.91
CA ALA A 287 -5.56 -17.70 -23.10
C ALA A 287 -6.30 -19.03 -22.84
N GLN A 288 -6.05 -19.69 -21.70
CA GLN A 288 -6.70 -20.94 -21.32
C GLN A 288 -8.22 -20.77 -21.15
N ALA A 289 -8.65 -19.69 -20.51
CA ALA A 289 -10.06 -19.40 -20.30
C ALA A 289 -10.79 -19.06 -21.60
N THR A 290 -10.19 -18.26 -22.49
CA THR A 290 -10.77 -17.96 -23.82
C THR A 290 -10.95 -19.22 -24.68
N GLN A 291 -10.01 -20.18 -24.60
CA GLN A 291 -10.12 -21.46 -25.30
C GLN A 291 -11.26 -22.33 -24.75
N GLN A 292 -11.48 -22.34 -23.44
CA GLN A 292 -12.58 -23.06 -22.81
C GLN A 292 -13.94 -22.48 -23.23
N GLU A 293 -14.12 -21.16 -23.21
CA GLU A 293 -15.36 -20.52 -23.68
C GLU A 293 -15.68 -20.88 -25.15
N THR A 294 -14.67 -20.89 -26.01
CA THR A 294 -14.82 -21.27 -27.42
C THR A 294 -15.30 -22.73 -27.55
N ARG A 295 -14.79 -23.65 -26.71
CA ARG A 295 -15.25 -25.06 -26.67
C ARG A 295 -16.69 -25.18 -26.15
N HIS A 296 -17.12 -24.33 -25.24
CA HIS A 296 -18.47 -24.33 -24.69
C HIS A 296 -19.52 -23.68 -25.62
N ARG A 297 -19.10 -22.78 -26.52
CA ARG A 297 -19.97 -22.13 -27.54
C ARG A 297 -20.40 -23.04 -28.70
N PHE A 298 -19.81 -24.22 -28.89
CA PHE A 298 -20.27 -25.14 -29.94
C PHE A 298 -21.61 -25.82 -29.56
N PRO A 299 -22.65 -25.74 -30.42
CA PRO A 299 -23.89 -26.49 -30.23
C PRO A 299 -23.61 -27.99 -30.05
N TRP A 300 -24.37 -28.67 -29.17
CA TRP A 300 -24.34 -30.14 -28.97
C TRP A 300 -24.02 -30.93 -30.24
N PRO A 301 -24.70 -30.73 -31.39
CA PRO A 301 -24.49 -31.58 -32.57
C PRO A 301 -23.12 -31.43 -33.24
N LEU A 302 -22.34 -30.38 -32.94
CA LEU A 302 -21.04 -30.12 -33.56
C LEU A 302 -19.84 -30.62 -32.74
N ARG A 303 -20.04 -31.04 -31.49
CA ARG A 303 -18.95 -31.55 -30.62
C ARG A 303 -18.32 -32.85 -31.12
N TRP A 304 -18.99 -33.61 -31.98
CA TRP A 304 -18.51 -34.89 -32.52
C TRP A 304 -17.64 -34.75 -33.79
N LEU A 305 -17.57 -33.56 -34.39
CA LEU A 305 -16.82 -33.32 -35.63
C LEU A 305 -15.35 -32.94 -35.40
N GLY A 306 -14.95 -32.64 -34.16
CA GLY A 306 -13.56 -32.31 -33.80
C GLY A 306 -12.68 -33.51 -33.43
N GLY A 307 -13.21 -34.73 -33.53
CA GLY A 307 -12.56 -35.95 -33.05
C GLY A 307 -12.24 -36.97 -34.15
N THR A 308 -11.67 -36.51 -35.28
CA THR A 308 -11.05 -37.41 -36.26
C THR A 308 -9.76 -36.82 -36.80
N SER A 309 -8.68 -36.85 -36.01
CA SER A 309 -7.34 -37.03 -36.54
C SER A 309 -6.99 -38.51 -36.33
N SER A 310 -6.89 -39.24 -37.44
CA SER A 310 -6.51 -40.65 -37.49
C SER A 310 -5.07 -40.78 -37.97
N ASN A 311 -4.36 -41.73 -37.34
CA ASN A 311 -3.02 -42.28 -37.57
C ASN A 311 -1.80 -41.42 -37.20
#